data_AF-A0A812SA94-F1
#
_entry.id   AF-A0A812SA94-F1
#
_cell.length_a   1.000
_cell.length_b   1.000
_cell.length_c   1.000
_cell.angle_alpha   90.00
_cell.angle_beta   90.00
_cell.angle_gamma   90.00
#
_symmetry.space_group_name_H-M   'P 1'
#
loop_
_entity.id
_entity.type
_entity.pdbx_description
1 polymer ?
#
loop_
_entity_poly.entity_id
_entity_poly.type
_entity_poly.pdbx_seq_one_letter_code
_entity_poly.pdbx_strand_id
1 'polypeptide(L)'
;MEDAIAVYRHLLETMPGTDIILAGDSAGGGIAAAMMHKLQELELPPPTCCILISPWTDLGHDGMRNATLSNADRDFLPPDLVEFCASMTRGDLPHNDWQHSPVFAPGLLHKIPPTLVVYGEDELLAGQIAHFGSVWQQKGASVTLVPVRGMVPSLPGGALVWGVLPMATMAFWAVTLYSHGPRRDPTMQSTEDVNSALSRLLPELNRQIHSDIKDSAGDCEALWDYRTTIGEVLFSSPLSEIYRSCEGSGRLAHITTDRGGVDTDIAVLWATGLKSLELVDALVTPPADISSPSQQWALTLTAMFSNLHIYTKVLVNDKEWLSDYICCDKTLHFTVKASAECQAGIGFSAFQLELVNMDKIDFVQKKQMVLDSGAHASFELDYGTSETVEKAVANFISLKAGALLMRNSDGSTTDTLQTVSEALSAVIELNTGQRCLTHV
;
A
#
# COMPACT_ATOMS: atom_id res chain seq x y z
N MET A 1 8.25 -18.89 18.39
CA MET A 1 9.27 -18.93 17.31
C MET A 1 8.69 -19.46 16.01
N GLU A 2 8.00 -20.59 16.00
CA GLU A 2 7.39 -21.17 14.78
C GLU A 2 6.48 -20.20 14.04
N ASP A 3 5.56 -19.53 14.75
CA ASP A 3 4.67 -18.51 14.16
C ASP A 3 5.45 -17.37 13.50
N ALA A 4 6.52 -16.90 14.13
CA ALA A 4 7.33 -15.81 13.61
C ALA A 4 8.08 -16.23 12.33
N ILE A 5 8.53 -17.49 12.23
CA ILE A 5 9.10 -18.06 11.00
C ILE A 5 8.03 -18.21 9.91
N ALA A 6 6.81 -18.62 10.27
CA ALA A 6 5.70 -18.72 9.33
C ALA A 6 5.35 -17.36 8.72
N VAL A 7 5.29 -16.31 9.55
CA VAL A 7 5.11 -14.93 9.08
C VAL A 7 6.28 -14.51 8.20
N TYR A 8 7.53 -14.76 8.60
CA TYR A 8 8.70 -14.38 7.80
C TYR A 8 8.68 -15.02 6.40
N ARG A 9 8.33 -16.32 6.30
CA ARG A 9 8.16 -17.01 5.02
C ARG A 9 7.07 -16.37 4.17
N HIS A 10 5.92 -16.06 4.78
CA HIS A 10 4.84 -15.40 4.06
C HIS A 10 5.28 -14.04 3.50
N LEU A 11 6.02 -13.23 4.28
CA LEU A 11 6.54 -11.94 3.82
C LEU A 11 7.51 -12.11 2.64
N LEU A 12 8.38 -13.12 2.66
CA LEU A 12 9.28 -13.42 1.54
C LEU A 12 8.52 -13.80 0.26
N GLU A 13 7.38 -14.49 0.40
CA GLU A 13 6.53 -14.90 -0.72
C GLU A 13 5.72 -13.72 -1.29
N THR A 14 5.15 -12.89 -0.43
CA THR A 14 4.27 -11.80 -0.84
C THR A 14 4.99 -10.51 -1.21
N MET A 15 6.23 -10.31 -0.74
CA MET A 15 7.03 -9.10 -0.95
C MET A 15 8.46 -9.42 -1.40
N PRO A 16 8.64 -10.07 -2.56
CA PRO A 16 9.97 -10.42 -3.06
C PRO A 16 10.78 -9.16 -3.37
N GLY A 17 12.04 -9.13 -2.90
CA GLY A 17 12.98 -8.03 -3.16
C GLY A 17 12.86 -6.83 -2.22
N THR A 18 11.91 -6.83 -1.29
CA THR A 18 11.82 -5.82 -0.21
C THR A 18 12.82 -6.14 0.89
N ASP A 19 13.51 -5.11 1.40
CA ASP A 19 14.39 -5.22 2.56
C ASP A 19 13.55 -5.45 3.84
N ILE A 20 13.71 -6.62 4.50
CA ILE A 20 12.99 -6.98 5.72
C ILE A 20 13.86 -6.66 6.94
N ILE A 21 13.35 -5.89 7.89
CA ILE A 21 13.99 -5.65 9.19
C ILE A 21 13.29 -6.52 10.24
N LEU A 22 14.07 -7.31 10.98
CA LEU A 22 13.55 -8.10 12.09
C LEU A 22 13.78 -7.34 13.41
N ALA A 23 12.72 -7.09 14.18
CA ALA A 23 12.83 -6.39 15.45
C ALA A 23 12.00 -7.06 16.55
N GLY A 24 12.44 -6.91 17.80
CA GLY A 24 11.69 -7.37 18.97
C GLY A 24 12.21 -6.81 20.28
N ASP A 25 11.33 -6.71 21.27
CA ASP A 25 11.63 -6.27 22.63
C ASP A 25 11.50 -7.42 23.64
N SER A 26 12.29 -7.41 24.71
CA SER A 26 12.21 -8.39 25.80
C SER A 26 12.19 -9.84 25.28
N ALA A 27 11.15 -10.62 25.59
CA ALA A 27 10.95 -11.97 25.04
C ALA A 27 10.89 -11.99 23.50
N GLY A 28 10.27 -11.00 22.87
CA GLY A 28 10.25 -10.82 21.42
C GLY A 28 11.63 -10.56 20.84
N GLY A 29 12.49 -9.84 21.57
CA GLY A 29 13.91 -9.67 21.22
C GLY A 29 14.69 -10.98 21.30
N GLY A 30 14.41 -11.79 22.33
CA GLY A 30 14.94 -13.16 22.43
C GLY A 30 14.53 -14.04 21.24
N ILE A 31 13.23 -14.01 20.88
CA ILE A 31 12.69 -14.73 19.72
C ILE A 31 13.34 -14.24 18.42
N ALA A 32 13.44 -12.92 18.20
CA ALA A 32 14.09 -12.34 17.02
C ALA A 32 15.56 -12.77 16.90
N ALA A 33 16.28 -12.82 18.03
CA ALA A 33 17.65 -13.34 18.06
C ALA A 33 17.71 -14.83 17.69
N ALA A 34 16.89 -15.68 18.32
CA ALA A 34 16.84 -17.12 18.01
C ALA A 34 16.44 -17.38 16.53
N MET A 35 15.52 -16.57 16.00
CA MET A 35 15.11 -16.64 14.60
C MET A 35 16.28 -16.44 13.64
N MET A 36 17.22 -15.53 13.89
CA MET A 36 18.36 -15.33 12.98
C MET A 36 19.17 -16.61 12.78
N HIS A 37 19.36 -17.40 13.83
CA HIS A 37 20.02 -18.71 13.71
C HIS A 37 19.11 -19.72 12.99
N LYS A 38 17.82 -19.74 13.32
CA LYS A 38 16.86 -20.64 12.67
C LYS A 38 16.72 -20.39 11.17
N LEU A 39 16.74 -19.12 10.72
CA LEU A 39 16.68 -18.75 9.31
C LEU A 39 17.89 -19.29 8.54
N GLN A 40 19.08 -19.27 9.15
CA GLN A 40 20.27 -19.89 8.56
C GLN A 40 20.14 -21.42 8.46
N GLU A 41 19.64 -22.07 9.52
CA GLU A 41 19.39 -23.52 9.52
C GLU A 41 18.40 -23.93 8.42
N LEU A 42 17.40 -23.07 8.17
CA LEU A 42 16.38 -23.27 7.14
C LEU A 42 16.79 -22.79 5.74
N GLU A 43 18.01 -22.29 5.57
CA GLU A 43 18.54 -21.73 4.32
C GLU A 43 17.65 -20.63 3.71
N LEU A 44 16.95 -19.86 4.56
CA LEU A 44 16.13 -18.74 4.12
C LEU A 44 16.99 -17.48 3.94
N PRO A 45 16.61 -16.56 3.03
CA PRO A 45 17.24 -15.25 2.92
C PRO A 45 17.27 -14.55 4.29
N PRO A 46 18.40 -13.96 4.70
CA PRO A 46 18.48 -13.24 5.97
C PRO A 46 17.73 -11.89 5.89
N PRO A 47 17.22 -11.35 7.02
CA PRO A 47 16.73 -9.99 7.04
C PRO A 47 17.90 -9.01 6.81
N THR A 48 17.58 -7.81 6.36
CA THR A 48 18.56 -6.75 6.06
C THR A 48 19.32 -6.32 7.32
N CYS A 49 18.62 -6.23 8.46
CA CYS A 49 19.22 -6.05 9.78
C CYS A 49 18.30 -6.58 10.88
N CYS A 50 18.83 -6.65 12.10
CA CYS A 50 18.07 -7.00 13.29
C CYS A 50 18.19 -5.94 14.39
N ILE A 51 17.09 -5.66 15.10
CA ILE A 51 17.04 -4.70 16.20
C ILE A 51 16.46 -5.38 17.44
N LEU A 52 17.24 -5.43 18.50
CA LEU A 52 16.88 -6.07 19.76
C LEU A 52 16.81 -5.02 20.86
N ILE A 53 15.65 -4.93 21.53
CA ILE A 53 15.41 -3.95 22.61
C ILE A 53 15.28 -4.72 23.93
N SER A 54 16.18 -4.46 24.88
CA SER A 54 16.25 -5.15 26.17
C SER A 54 16.01 -6.67 26.04
N PRO A 55 16.70 -7.38 25.12
CA PRO A 55 16.29 -8.73 24.73
C PRO A 55 16.51 -9.73 25.86
N TRP A 56 15.53 -10.61 26.05
CA TRP A 56 15.67 -11.74 26.94
C TRP A 56 16.45 -12.85 26.24
N THR A 57 17.71 -13.02 26.62
CA THR A 57 18.69 -13.81 25.84
C THR A 57 19.13 -15.11 26.52
N ASP A 58 18.79 -15.27 27.80
CA ASP A 58 19.07 -16.45 28.61
C ASP A 58 17.90 -16.74 29.57
N LEU A 59 17.26 -17.91 29.36
CA LEU A 59 16.17 -18.45 30.18
C LEU A 59 16.68 -19.53 31.16
N GLY A 60 17.98 -19.80 31.23
CA GLY A 60 18.52 -20.81 32.13
C GLY A 60 20.04 -20.99 32.13
N HIS A 61 20.67 -20.57 33.23
CA HIS A 61 21.83 -21.27 33.79
C HIS A 61 21.92 -21.06 35.30
N ASP A 62 21.67 -22.12 36.08
CA ASP A 62 21.63 -22.06 37.56
C ASP A 62 22.94 -21.54 38.20
N GLY A 63 24.08 -21.65 37.50
CA GLY A 63 25.39 -21.19 37.98
C GLY A 63 25.73 -19.72 37.69
N MET A 64 25.07 -19.06 36.73
CA MET A 64 25.35 -17.67 36.32
C MET A 64 24.17 -16.72 36.54
N ARG A 65 23.03 -17.22 37.01
CA ARG A 65 21.78 -16.48 37.17
C ARG A 65 21.89 -15.21 38.03
N ASN A 66 22.62 -15.29 39.16
CA ASN A 66 22.89 -14.12 40.01
C ASN A 66 23.97 -13.18 39.42
N ALA A 67 24.77 -13.65 38.47
CA ALA A 67 25.80 -12.86 37.81
C ALA A 67 25.27 -12.12 36.57
N THR A 68 24.22 -12.65 35.93
CA THR A 68 23.61 -12.09 34.71
C THR A 68 22.33 -11.30 34.98
N LEU A 69 21.63 -11.55 36.10
CA LEU A 69 20.50 -10.75 36.56
C LEU A 69 20.96 -9.69 37.58
N SER A 70 21.67 -8.67 37.09
CA SER A 70 22.08 -7.50 37.88
C SER A 70 20.92 -6.52 38.01
N ASN A 71 20.84 -5.74 39.10
CA ASN A 71 19.86 -4.66 39.29
C ASN A 71 18.42 -5.06 39.67
N ALA A 72 18.23 -6.23 40.27
CA ALA A 72 16.93 -6.66 40.80
C ALA A 72 16.27 -5.67 41.78
N ASP A 73 17.08 -4.84 42.45
CA ASP A 73 16.64 -3.79 43.38
C ASP A 73 16.22 -2.48 42.68
N ARG A 74 16.53 -2.32 41.39
CA ARG A 74 16.31 -1.09 40.62
C ARG A 74 15.34 -1.25 39.46
N ASP A 75 15.21 -2.46 38.92
CA ASP A 75 14.30 -2.76 37.82
C ASP A 75 12.86 -2.97 38.32
N PHE A 76 11.88 -2.67 37.46
CA PHE A 76 10.46 -2.91 37.71
C PHE A 76 10.09 -4.38 37.52
N LEU A 77 10.89 -5.16 36.77
CA LEU A 77 10.68 -6.58 36.54
C LEU A 77 11.02 -7.38 37.81
N PRO A 78 10.03 -8.03 38.46
CA PRO A 78 10.30 -8.85 39.63
C PRO A 78 11.08 -10.11 39.23
N PRO A 79 12.20 -10.43 39.90
CA PRO A 79 12.98 -11.64 39.59
C PRO A 79 12.14 -12.93 39.63
N ASP A 80 11.23 -13.05 40.59
CA ASP A 80 10.34 -14.21 40.75
C ASP A 80 9.38 -14.38 39.56
N LEU A 81 8.93 -13.26 38.96
CA LEU A 81 8.09 -13.30 37.77
C LEU A 81 8.88 -13.76 36.55
N VAL A 82 10.10 -13.24 36.38
CA VAL A 82 11.01 -13.64 35.30
C VAL A 82 11.38 -15.13 35.43
N GLU A 83 11.59 -15.60 36.66
CA GLU A 83 11.79 -17.02 36.98
C GLU A 83 10.60 -17.87 36.58
N PHE A 84 9.40 -17.49 37.01
CA PHE A 84 8.19 -18.20 36.70
C PHE A 84 7.97 -18.28 35.17
N CYS A 85 8.10 -17.15 34.47
CA CYS A 85 7.98 -17.09 33.01
C CYS A 85 9.05 -17.93 32.30
N ALA A 86 10.30 -17.93 32.78
CA ALA A 86 11.38 -18.76 32.22
C ALA A 86 11.03 -20.25 32.35
N SER A 87 10.56 -20.66 33.53
CA SER A 87 10.21 -22.05 33.81
C SER A 87 9.05 -22.53 32.95
N MET A 88 8.01 -21.70 32.78
CA MET A 88 6.86 -22.02 31.94
C MET A 88 7.23 -22.06 30.46
N THR A 89 8.05 -21.12 29.99
CA THR A 89 8.43 -21.00 28.58
C THR A 89 9.36 -22.13 28.15
N ARG A 90 10.34 -22.49 29.00
CA ARG A 90 11.27 -23.59 28.74
C ARG A 90 10.61 -24.96 28.87
N GLY A 91 9.71 -25.12 29.85
CA GLY A 91 9.19 -26.43 30.24
C GLY A 91 10.34 -27.38 30.61
N ASP A 92 10.30 -28.59 30.03
CA ASP A 92 11.28 -29.65 30.26
C ASP A 92 12.56 -29.53 29.40
N LEU A 93 12.68 -28.48 28.59
CA LEU A 93 13.84 -28.32 27.72
C LEU A 93 15.11 -28.02 28.52
N PRO A 94 16.30 -28.39 27.99
CA PRO A 94 17.57 -28.05 28.60
C PRO A 94 17.73 -26.53 28.78
N HIS A 95 18.40 -26.14 29.86
CA HIS A 95 18.69 -24.75 30.21
C HIS A 95 19.45 -24.00 29.09
N ASN A 96 20.29 -24.71 28.35
CA ASN A 96 21.09 -24.20 27.25
C ASN A 96 20.47 -24.43 25.87
N ASP A 97 19.17 -24.72 25.79
CA ASP A 97 18.47 -24.82 24.52
C ASP A 97 18.46 -23.46 23.82
N TRP A 98 19.17 -23.36 22.70
CA TRP A 98 19.41 -22.08 22.02
C TRP A 98 18.14 -21.46 21.43
N GLN A 99 17.09 -22.26 21.20
CA GLN A 99 15.83 -21.78 20.64
C GLN A 99 15.07 -20.89 21.62
N HIS A 100 15.33 -21.07 22.92
CA HIS A 100 14.77 -20.28 24.00
C HIS A 100 15.81 -19.32 24.58
N SER A 101 17.07 -19.73 24.64
CA SER A 101 18.20 -18.95 25.16
C SER A 101 19.23 -18.66 24.04
N PRO A 102 19.02 -17.65 23.18
CA PRO A 102 19.82 -17.41 21.98
C PRO A 102 21.32 -17.14 22.25
N VAL A 103 21.72 -16.82 23.49
CA VAL A 103 23.14 -16.77 23.87
C VAL A 103 23.90 -18.07 23.56
N PHE A 104 23.21 -19.21 23.61
CA PHE A 104 23.78 -20.53 23.35
C PHE A 104 23.75 -20.96 21.87
N ALA A 105 23.35 -20.08 20.93
CA ALA A 105 23.30 -20.40 19.50
C ALA A 105 24.60 -21.08 19.00
N PRO A 106 24.53 -22.25 18.34
CA PRO A 106 25.72 -23.02 17.98
C PRO A 106 26.47 -22.43 16.78
N GLY A 107 27.75 -22.80 16.67
CA GLY A 107 28.58 -22.49 15.49
C GLY A 107 29.06 -21.04 15.39
N LEU A 108 29.60 -20.70 14.20
CA LEU A 108 30.00 -19.35 13.84
C LEU A 108 28.79 -18.55 13.35
N LEU A 109 28.69 -17.30 13.78
CA LEU A 109 27.56 -16.41 13.48
C LEU A 109 27.92 -15.32 12.44
N HIS A 110 28.98 -15.53 11.65
CA HIS A 110 29.45 -14.58 10.63
C HIS A 110 28.43 -14.25 9.51
N LYS A 111 27.39 -15.07 9.34
CA LYS A 111 26.33 -14.85 8.37
C LYS A 111 25.09 -14.18 8.96
N ILE A 112 25.09 -13.85 10.26
CA ILE A 112 23.94 -13.11 10.82
C ILE A 112 24.01 -11.67 10.33
N PRO A 113 22.87 -11.03 10.05
CA PRO A 113 22.85 -9.67 9.57
C PRO A 113 23.32 -8.68 10.65
N PRO A 114 23.68 -7.44 10.26
CA PRO A 114 23.99 -6.38 11.22
C PRO A 114 22.89 -6.27 12.29
N THR A 115 23.28 -6.40 13.55
CA THR A 115 22.36 -6.46 14.68
C THR A 115 22.64 -5.32 15.66
N LEU A 116 21.63 -4.49 15.91
CA LEU A 116 21.66 -3.45 16.93
C LEU A 116 20.99 -3.98 18.20
N VAL A 117 21.65 -3.84 19.34
CA VAL A 117 21.14 -4.25 20.65
C VAL A 117 21.15 -3.05 21.58
N VAL A 118 19.97 -2.61 22.01
CA VAL A 118 19.79 -1.47 22.91
C VAL A 118 19.19 -1.96 24.21
N TYR A 119 19.75 -1.54 25.35
CA TYR A 119 19.27 -1.96 26.68
C TYR A 119 19.64 -0.92 27.75
N GLY A 120 18.86 -0.86 28.83
CA GLY A 120 19.16 -0.03 30.00
C GLY A 120 20.26 -0.64 30.85
N GLU A 121 21.16 0.18 31.41
CA GLU A 121 22.19 -0.34 32.33
C GLU A 121 21.62 -0.73 33.71
N ASP A 122 20.46 -0.21 34.08
CA ASP A 122 19.79 -0.45 35.38
C ASP A 122 18.70 -1.53 35.29
N GLU A 123 18.49 -2.18 34.14
CA GLU A 123 17.51 -3.26 34.01
C GLU A 123 18.08 -4.61 34.50
N LEU A 124 17.18 -5.49 34.93
CA LEU A 124 17.42 -6.84 35.44
C LEU A 124 18.14 -7.69 34.38
N LEU A 125 17.82 -7.49 33.11
CA LEU A 125 18.37 -8.26 31.99
C LEU A 125 19.72 -7.72 31.49
N ALA A 126 20.22 -6.59 32.00
CA ALA A 126 21.41 -5.92 31.47
C ALA A 126 22.63 -6.84 31.38
N GLY A 127 22.88 -7.62 32.44
CA GLY A 127 24.03 -8.53 32.51
C GLY A 127 23.98 -9.64 31.46
N GLN A 128 22.82 -10.28 31.25
CA GLN A 128 22.66 -11.29 30.20
C GLN A 128 22.77 -10.69 28.79
N ILE A 129 22.25 -9.48 28.56
CA ILE A 129 22.32 -8.83 27.25
C ILE A 129 23.76 -8.48 26.88
N ALA A 130 24.52 -7.92 27.83
CA ALA A 130 25.94 -7.65 27.66
C ALA A 130 26.73 -8.94 27.38
N HIS A 131 26.44 -10.02 28.12
CA HIS A 131 27.05 -11.32 27.91
C HIS A 131 26.72 -11.89 26.52
N PHE A 132 25.45 -11.88 26.14
CA PHE A 132 24.95 -12.29 24.83
C PHE A 132 25.70 -11.59 23.69
N GLY A 133 25.75 -10.25 23.73
CA GLY A 133 26.40 -9.48 22.69
C GLY A 133 27.89 -9.80 22.59
N SER A 134 28.59 -9.95 23.73
CA SER A 134 30.00 -10.36 23.75
C SER A 134 30.21 -11.76 23.16
N VAL A 135 29.39 -12.74 23.55
CA VAL A 135 29.48 -14.13 23.03
C VAL A 135 29.24 -14.15 21.52
N TRP A 136 28.24 -13.40 21.05
CA TRP A 136 27.90 -13.36 19.62
C TRP A 136 28.98 -12.67 18.80
N GLN A 137 29.53 -11.54 19.27
CA GLN A 137 30.68 -10.89 18.64
C GLN A 137 31.89 -11.82 18.55
N GLN A 138 32.19 -12.59 19.61
CA GLN A 138 33.27 -13.58 19.61
C GLN A 138 33.04 -14.71 18.59
N LYS A 139 31.78 -15.06 18.31
CA LYS A 139 31.39 -16.01 17.27
C LYS A 139 31.38 -15.40 15.85
N GLY A 140 31.80 -14.14 15.71
CA GLY A 140 31.94 -13.44 14.43
C GLY A 140 30.69 -12.69 13.97
N ALA A 141 29.68 -12.54 14.82
CA ALA A 141 28.49 -11.77 14.50
C ALA A 141 28.76 -10.25 14.45
N SER A 142 28.10 -9.55 13.51
CA SER A 142 28.08 -8.08 13.48
C SER A 142 27.03 -7.55 14.47
N VAL A 143 27.42 -7.43 15.74
CA VAL A 143 26.55 -6.92 16.81
C VAL A 143 27.07 -5.59 17.35
N THR A 144 26.20 -4.59 17.43
CA THR A 144 26.46 -3.29 18.06
C THR A 144 25.64 -3.19 19.34
N LEU A 145 26.32 -3.13 20.50
CA LEU A 145 25.68 -2.93 21.81
C LEU A 145 25.60 -1.44 22.14
N VAL A 146 24.42 -0.96 22.53
CA VAL A 146 24.15 0.41 22.96
C VAL A 146 23.53 0.39 24.37
N PRO A 147 24.36 0.42 25.43
CA PRO A 147 23.87 0.58 26.79
C PRO A 147 23.38 2.00 27.04
N VAL A 148 22.23 2.16 27.69
CA VAL A 148 21.60 3.45 28.01
C VAL A 148 21.61 3.69 29.53
N ARG A 149 22.26 4.78 29.96
CA ARG A 149 22.38 5.18 31.37
C ARG A 149 21.14 5.88 31.90
N GLY A 150 20.75 5.57 33.14
CA GLY A 150 19.77 6.36 33.91
C GLY A 150 18.31 6.13 33.53
N MET A 151 17.99 5.09 32.76
CA MET A 151 16.64 4.57 32.66
C MET A 151 16.33 3.75 33.90
N VAL A 152 15.99 4.42 35.01
CA VAL A 152 15.40 3.77 36.18
C VAL A 152 13.90 3.69 35.94
N PRO A 153 13.27 2.51 35.92
CA PRO A 153 11.83 2.39 35.88
C PRO A 153 11.27 2.57 37.30
N SER A 154 11.52 3.74 37.91
CA SER A 154 10.79 4.12 39.11
C SER A 154 9.49 4.80 38.66
N LEU A 155 8.35 4.08 38.70
CA LEU A 155 7.06 4.55 39.24
C LEU A 155 5.89 3.56 38.92
N PRO A 156 4.88 3.49 39.80
CA PRO A 156 3.73 2.60 39.69
C PRO A 156 2.78 3.10 38.60
N GLY A 157 2.40 2.27 37.64
CA GLY A 157 1.49 2.71 36.59
C GLY A 157 1.05 1.73 35.51
N GLY A 158 1.74 0.60 35.31
CA GLY A 158 1.24 -0.64 34.66
C GLY A 158 0.69 -0.62 33.23
N ALA A 159 0.12 0.48 32.71
CA ALA A 159 -0.56 0.55 31.42
C ALA A 159 0.00 1.68 30.52
N LEU A 160 0.47 2.79 31.11
CA LEU A 160 1.04 3.93 30.35
C LEU A 160 2.42 3.58 29.77
N VAL A 161 3.19 2.73 30.46
CA VAL A 161 4.53 2.27 30.07
C VAL A 161 4.49 1.10 29.08
N TRP A 162 3.40 0.33 29.00
CA TRP A 162 3.25 -0.72 27.98
C TRP A 162 2.55 -0.22 26.72
N GLY A 163 1.71 0.81 26.83
CA GLY A 163 1.03 1.42 25.69
C GLY A 163 1.85 2.52 25.01
N VAL A 164 2.39 3.47 25.78
CA VAL A 164 2.96 4.70 25.20
C VAL A 164 4.46 4.60 25.01
N LEU A 165 5.20 3.98 25.94
CA LEU A 165 6.66 3.92 25.84
C LEU A 165 7.15 3.02 24.71
N PRO A 166 6.64 1.79 24.47
CA PRO A 166 7.09 0.93 23.38
C PRO A 166 6.62 1.49 22.04
N MET A 167 5.44 2.12 21.99
CA MET A 167 4.97 2.86 20.81
C MET A 167 5.80 4.11 20.54
N ALA A 168 6.17 4.88 21.56
CA ALA A 168 7.02 6.06 21.42
C ALA A 168 8.46 5.67 21.11
N THR A 169 8.96 4.56 21.64
CA THR A 169 10.27 3.97 21.34
C THR A 169 10.26 3.39 19.93
N MET A 170 9.24 2.64 19.53
CA MET A 170 9.03 2.19 18.14
C MET A 170 8.90 3.36 17.18
N ALA A 171 8.13 4.40 17.52
CA ALA A 171 7.96 5.59 16.69
C ALA A 171 9.25 6.40 16.60
N PHE A 172 9.93 6.62 17.73
CA PHE A 172 11.23 7.26 17.78
C PHE A 172 12.25 6.49 16.95
N TRP A 173 12.28 5.16 17.04
CA TRP A 173 13.17 4.33 16.23
C TRP A 173 12.76 4.23 14.78
N ALA A 174 11.47 4.17 14.44
CA ALA A 174 10.99 4.25 13.06
C ALA A 174 11.41 5.58 12.43
N VAL A 175 11.28 6.69 13.17
CA VAL A 175 11.76 8.02 12.76
C VAL A 175 13.29 8.04 12.68
N THR A 176 13.99 7.42 13.61
CA THR A 176 15.47 7.34 13.62
C THR A 176 15.99 6.44 12.50
N LEU A 177 15.29 5.37 12.14
CA LEU A 177 15.60 4.47 11.02
C LEU A 177 15.29 5.14 9.68
N TYR A 178 14.17 5.84 9.58
CA TYR A 178 13.84 6.67 8.44
C TYR A 178 14.91 7.75 8.21
N SER A 179 15.40 8.37 9.29
CA SER A 179 16.40 9.45 9.22
C SER A 179 17.86 8.99 9.14
N HIS A 180 18.23 7.86 9.76
CA HIS A 180 19.62 7.44 9.99
C HIS A 180 19.87 5.91 9.85
N GLY A 181 18.87 5.10 9.52
CA GLY A 181 19.05 3.66 9.27
C GLY A 181 20.04 3.41 8.12
N PRO A 182 20.43 2.15 7.83
CA PRO A 182 21.22 1.83 6.65
C PRO A 182 20.39 2.14 5.41
N ARG A 183 20.39 3.42 5.03
CA ARG A 183 20.02 3.87 3.71
C ARG A 183 21.07 3.20 2.83
N ARG A 184 20.68 2.17 2.08
CA ARG A 184 21.21 2.11 0.72
C ARG A 184 20.90 3.50 0.20
N ASP A 185 21.94 4.31 -0.01
CA ASP A 185 21.75 5.60 -0.67
C ASP A 185 20.87 5.28 -1.88
N PRO A 186 19.67 5.86 -1.99
CA PRO A 186 18.91 5.75 -3.21
C PRO A 186 19.72 6.56 -4.21
N THR A 187 20.75 5.95 -4.78
CA THR A 187 21.40 6.46 -5.96
C THR A 187 20.46 6.13 -7.11
N MET A 188 19.23 6.69 -7.06
CA MET A 188 18.45 6.93 -8.25
C MET A 188 19.22 7.98 -9.03
N GLN A 189 20.21 7.52 -9.79
CA GLN A 189 21.11 8.37 -10.58
C GLN A 189 20.48 8.69 -11.93
N SER A 190 19.46 7.93 -12.32
CA SER A 190 18.78 8.04 -13.59
C SER A 190 17.26 7.95 -13.43
N THR A 191 16.55 8.46 -14.43
CA THR A 191 15.10 8.26 -14.53
C THR A 191 14.74 6.78 -14.69
N GLU A 192 15.66 5.93 -15.16
CA GLU A 192 15.47 4.48 -15.25
C GLU A 192 15.35 3.84 -13.86
N ASP A 193 16.15 4.31 -12.89
CA ASP A 193 16.05 3.84 -11.49
C ASP A 193 14.70 4.24 -10.86
N VAL A 194 14.24 5.46 -11.16
CA VAL A 194 12.92 5.97 -10.72
C VAL A 194 11.80 5.12 -11.30
N ASN A 195 11.86 4.85 -12.61
CA ASN A 195 10.85 4.02 -13.29
C ASN A 195 10.85 2.59 -12.75
N SER A 196 12.03 2.00 -12.51
CA SER A 196 12.15 0.68 -11.89
C SER A 196 11.55 0.63 -10.48
N ALA A 197 11.73 1.69 -9.69
CA ALA A 197 11.11 1.81 -8.37
C ALA A 197 9.59 1.93 -8.46
N LEU A 198 9.07 2.76 -9.38
CA LEU A 198 7.63 2.90 -9.61
C LEU A 198 6.99 1.58 -10.04
N SER A 199 7.61 0.82 -10.95
CA SER A 199 7.12 -0.50 -11.35
C SER A 199 7.03 -1.48 -10.17
N ARG A 200 7.96 -1.41 -9.20
CA ARG A 200 7.90 -2.23 -7.98
C ARG A 200 6.77 -1.82 -7.03
N LEU A 201 6.34 -0.55 -7.08
CA LEU A 201 5.26 -0.03 -6.24
C LEU A 201 3.86 -0.29 -6.82
N LEU A 202 3.75 -0.61 -8.11
CA LEU A 202 2.46 -0.84 -8.78
C LEU A 202 1.53 -1.83 -8.05
N PRO A 203 1.98 -2.99 -7.53
CA PRO A 203 1.09 -3.92 -6.84
C PRO A 203 0.46 -3.31 -5.58
N GLU A 204 1.24 -2.52 -4.84
CA GLU A 204 0.79 -1.86 -3.62
C GLU A 204 -0.15 -0.69 -3.93
N LEU A 205 0.14 0.08 -4.99
CA LEU A 205 -0.75 1.13 -5.49
C LEU A 205 -2.09 0.54 -5.95
N ASN A 206 -2.09 -0.56 -6.70
CA ASN A 206 -3.32 -1.25 -7.10
C ASN A 206 -4.13 -1.72 -5.88
N ARG A 207 -3.46 -2.25 -4.84
CA ARG A 207 -4.13 -2.67 -3.61
C ARG A 207 -4.84 -1.49 -2.90
N GLN A 208 -4.22 -0.32 -2.86
CA GLN A 208 -4.83 0.90 -2.28
C GLN A 208 -5.98 1.42 -3.15
N ILE A 209 -5.82 1.44 -4.47
CA ILE A 209 -6.88 1.83 -5.41
C ILE A 209 -8.12 0.94 -5.21
N HIS A 210 -7.95 -0.37 -5.06
CA HIS A 210 -9.04 -1.32 -4.85
C HIS A 210 -9.74 -1.16 -3.49
N SER A 211 -9.05 -0.66 -2.46
CA SER A 211 -9.69 -0.39 -1.16
C SER A 211 -10.59 0.83 -1.20
N ASP A 212 -10.22 1.82 -2.02
CA ASP A 212 -10.83 3.15 -1.97
C ASP A 212 -11.95 3.32 -3.01
N ILE A 213 -11.81 2.68 -4.19
CA ILE A 213 -12.79 2.78 -5.27
C ILE A 213 -14.04 1.92 -5.00
N LYS A 214 -15.23 2.52 -5.16
CA LYS A 214 -16.51 1.82 -5.18
C LYS A 214 -16.71 1.05 -6.48
N ASP A 215 -17.51 -0.01 -6.44
CA ASP A 215 -17.70 -0.87 -7.63
C ASP A 215 -18.43 -0.14 -8.77
N SER A 216 -19.33 0.78 -8.42
CA SER A 216 -20.09 1.56 -9.38
C SER A 216 -20.15 3.02 -9.01
N ALA A 217 -20.36 3.90 -10.00
CA ALA A 217 -20.54 5.33 -9.78
C ALA A 217 -21.58 5.95 -10.73
N GLY A 218 -22.19 7.06 -10.34
CA GLY A 218 -23.10 7.86 -11.15
C GLY A 218 -24.48 8.02 -10.53
N ASP A 219 -25.52 7.84 -11.34
CA ASP A 219 -26.91 7.86 -10.88
C ASP A 219 -27.25 6.53 -10.20
N CYS A 220 -26.87 6.41 -8.93
CA CYS A 220 -27.04 5.19 -8.15
C CYS A 220 -28.51 4.81 -7.93
N GLU A 221 -29.43 5.78 -7.91
CA GLU A 221 -30.86 5.53 -7.83
C GLU A 221 -31.36 4.90 -9.15
N ALA A 222 -31.01 5.50 -10.30
CA ALA A 222 -31.38 4.95 -11.60
C ALA A 222 -30.74 3.58 -11.89
N LEU A 223 -29.49 3.36 -11.47
CA LEU A 223 -28.82 2.05 -11.54
C LEU A 223 -29.59 1.01 -10.70
N TRP A 224 -30.04 1.41 -9.50
CA TRP A 224 -30.80 0.53 -8.62
C TRP A 224 -32.12 0.12 -9.26
N ASP A 225 -32.88 1.09 -9.75
CA ASP A 225 -34.15 0.86 -10.43
C ASP A 225 -33.94 -0.07 -11.63
N TYR A 226 -32.92 0.20 -12.46
CA TYR A 226 -32.57 -0.68 -13.57
C TYR A 226 -32.33 -2.13 -13.11
N ARG A 227 -31.53 -2.35 -12.07
CA ARG A 227 -31.26 -3.70 -11.53
C ARG A 227 -32.52 -4.40 -11.01
N THR A 228 -33.45 -3.66 -10.41
CA THR A 228 -34.74 -4.23 -10.01
C THR A 228 -35.60 -4.62 -11.22
N THR A 229 -35.57 -3.84 -12.30
CA THR A 229 -36.34 -4.15 -13.52
C THR A 229 -35.86 -5.41 -14.23
N ILE A 230 -34.55 -5.66 -14.22
CA ILE A 230 -33.96 -6.88 -14.84
C ILE A 230 -33.94 -8.08 -13.89
N GLY A 231 -34.42 -7.92 -12.65
CA GLY A 231 -34.52 -9.00 -11.67
C GLY A 231 -33.20 -9.36 -10.96
N GLU A 232 -32.17 -8.52 -11.06
CA GLU A 232 -30.92 -8.69 -10.30
C GLU A 232 -31.11 -8.46 -8.80
N VAL A 233 -32.11 -7.67 -8.40
CA VAL A 233 -32.41 -7.37 -7.00
C VAL A 233 -33.89 -7.50 -6.70
N LEU A 234 -34.22 -8.17 -5.60
CA LEU A 234 -35.59 -8.51 -5.21
C LEU A 234 -36.38 -7.35 -4.57
N PHE A 235 -35.70 -6.38 -3.93
CA PHE A 235 -36.35 -5.27 -3.22
C PHE A 235 -35.55 -3.97 -3.31
N SER A 236 -36.24 -2.83 -3.39
CA SER A 236 -35.62 -1.51 -3.26
C SER A 236 -35.38 -1.15 -1.80
N SER A 237 -34.12 -1.15 -1.38
CA SER A 237 -33.71 -0.66 -0.06
C SER A 237 -32.43 0.16 -0.15
N PRO A 238 -32.43 1.42 0.31
CA PRO A 238 -31.22 2.25 0.37
C PRO A 238 -30.18 1.74 1.38
N LEU A 239 -30.54 0.75 2.21
CA LEU A 239 -29.63 0.15 3.19
C LEU A 239 -28.88 -1.09 2.67
N SER A 240 -29.20 -1.53 1.45
CA SER A 240 -28.61 -2.72 0.84
C SER A 240 -27.12 -2.55 0.52
N GLU A 241 -26.38 -3.66 0.53
CA GLU A 241 -24.94 -3.67 0.28
C GLU A 241 -24.58 -3.18 -1.13
N ILE A 242 -25.42 -3.52 -2.11
CA ILE A 242 -25.26 -3.10 -3.50
C ILE A 242 -25.45 -1.56 -3.64
N TYR A 243 -26.28 -0.92 -2.80
CA TYR A 243 -26.44 0.54 -2.81
C TYR A 243 -25.21 1.23 -2.19
N ARG A 244 -24.61 0.60 -1.16
CA ARG A 244 -23.35 1.07 -0.53
C ARG A 244 -22.11 0.89 -1.41
N SER A 245 -22.18 0.00 -2.40
CA SER A 245 -21.11 -0.19 -3.38
C SER A 245 -21.20 0.76 -4.57
N CYS A 246 -22.19 1.66 -4.59
CA CYS A 246 -22.35 2.70 -5.60
C CYS A 246 -22.06 4.10 -5.02
N GLU A 247 -21.34 4.92 -5.77
CA GLU A 247 -21.02 6.30 -5.40
C GLU A 247 -21.63 7.34 -6.35
N GLY A 248 -22.30 8.35 -5.78
CA GLY A 248 -22.90 9.44 -6.54
C GLY A 248 -24.43 9.46 -6.48
N SER A 249 -25.00 10.55 -6.98
CA SER A 249 -26.44 10.81 -6.96
C SER A 249 -26.95 11.39 -8.28
N GLY A 250 -26.18 11.27 -9.36
CA GLY A 250 -26.52 11.87 -10.64
C GLY A 250 -25.60 11.39 -11.76
N ARG A 251 -26.03 11.63 -13.00
CA ARG A 251 -25.33 11.21 -14.22
C ARG A 251 -23.85 11.61 -14.23
N LEU A 252 -23.00 10.70 -14.71
CA LEU A 252 -21.56 10.87 -14.83
C LEU A 252 -21.17 11.91 -15.88
N ALA A 253 -21.90 11.96 -16.99
CA ALA A 253 -21.66 12.94 -18.05
C ALA A 253 -22.95 13.25 -18.81
N HIS A 254 -23.02 14.46 -19.38
CA HIS A 254 -24.11 14.89 -20.24
C HIS A 254 -23.58 15.78 -21.36
N ILE A 255 -23.95 15.46 -22.59
CA ILE A 255 -23.56 16.21 -23.78
C ILE A 255 -24.79 16.39 -24.65
N THR A 256 -25.07 17.64 -25.03
CA THR A 256 -26.07 17.98 -26.03
C THR A 256 -25.37 18.53 -27.26
N THR A 257 -25.71 18.01 -28.45
CA THR A 257 -25.17 18.50 -29.72
C THR A 257 -26.28 18.76 -30.73
N ASP A 258 -26.28 19.94 -31.32
CA ASP A 258 -27.07 20.27 -32.50
C ASP A 258 -26.16 20.31 -33.73
N ARG A 259 -26.32 19.34 -34.62
CA ARG A 259 -25.64 19.32 -35.93
C ARG A 259 -26.68 19.27 -37.05
N GLY A 260 -26.94 20.42 -37.66
CA GLY A 260 -27.74 20.50 -38.88
C GLY A 260 -29.22 20.19 -38.67
N GLY A 261 -29.80 20.52 -37.51
CA GLY A 261 -31.22 20.28 -37.20
C GLY A 261 -31.51 18.88 -36.65
N VAL A 262 -30.46 18.16 -36.25
CA VAL A 262 -30.56 16.93 -35.46
C VAL A 262 -30.04 17.26 -34.06
N ASP A 263 -30.95 17.36 -33.10
CA ASP A 263 -30.61 17.50 -31.70
C ASP A 263 -30.29 16.12 -31.13
N THR A 264 -29.13 15.97 -30.49
CA THR A 264 -28.70 14.72 -29.86
C THR A 264 -28.32 14.99 -28.43
N ASP A 265 -29.03 14.36 -27.50
CA ASP A 265 -28.75 14.37 -26.07
C ASP A 265 -28.13 13.02 -25.68
N ILE A 266 -26.92 13.05 -25.12
CA ILE A 266 -26.19 11.89 -24.64
C ILE A 266 -25.96 12.04 -23.15
N ALA A 267 -26.49 11.10 -22.36
CA ALA A 267 -26.28 11.01 -20.92
C ALA A 267 -25.59 9.69 -20.57
N VAL A 268 -24.42 9.78 -19.93
CA VAL A 268 -23.79 8.63 -19.27
C VAL A 268 -24.34 8.58 -17.85
N LEU A 269 -25.20 7.61 -17.58
CA LEU A 269 -25.96 7.58 -16.33
C LEU A 269 -25.11 7.02 -15.19
N TRP A 270 -24.52 5.85 -15.38
CA TRP A 270 -23.66 5.19 -14.39
C TRP A 270 -22.60 4.32 -15.06
N ALA A 271 -21.60 3.93 -14.28
CA ALA A 271 -20.61 2.94 -14.63
C ALA A 271 -20.51 1.88 -13.51
N THR A 272 -20.25 0.63 -13.87
CA THR A 272 -20.05 -0.51 -12.95
C THR A 272 -18.74 -1.22 -13.27
N GLY A 273 -18.23 -2.01 -12.31
CA GLY A 273 -16.95 -2.71 -12.47
C GLY A 273 -15.73 -1.79 -12.37
N LEU A 274 -15.87 -0.63 -11.72
CA LEU A 274 -14.77 0.31 -11.50
C LEU A 274 -13.65 -0.28 -10.64
N LYS A 275 -13.99 -1.26 -9.77
CA LYS A 275 -13.01 -2.03 -9.00
C LYS A 275 -12.10 -2.91 -9.83
N SER A 276 -12.43 -3.14 -11.11
CA SER A 276 -11.59 -3.90 -12.02
C SER A 276 -10.42 -3.08 -12.59
N LEU A 277 -10.22 -1.84 -12.11
CA LEU A 277 -9.12 -0.97 -12.52
C LEU A 277 -7.79 -1.54 -12.05
N GLU A 278 -6.85 -1.71 -12.97
CA GLU A 278 -5.47 -2.07 -12.65
C GLU A 278 -4.50 -1.15 -13.39
N LEU A 279 -3.56 -0.57 -12.64
CA LEU A 279 -2.38 0.07 -13.21
C LEU A 279 -1.43 -1.01 -13.70
N VAL A 280 -1.07 -0.91 -14.98
CA VAL A 280 -0.22 -1.87 -15.70
C VAL A 280 1.21 -1.36 -15.78
N ASP A 281 1.36 -0.06 -16.01
CA ASP A 281 2.67 0.57 -16.16
C ASP A 281 2.65 2.03 -15.69
N ALA A 282 3.80 2.50 -15.22
CA ALA A 282 4.02 3.87 -14.78
C ALA A 282 5.41 4.35 -15.21
N LEU A 283 5.44 5.35 -16.08
CA LEU A 283 6.67 5.86 -16.70
C LEU A 283 6.82 7.36 -16.50
N VAL A 284 7.87 7.77 -15.81
CA VAL A 284 8.32 9.16 -15.74
C VAL A 284 9.24 9.46 -16.92
N THR A 285 8.87 10.49 -17.66
CA THR A 285 9.65 11.05 -18.77
C THR A 285 10.26 12.39 -18.33
N PRO A 286 11.59 12.54 -18.41
CA PRO A 286 12.25 13.78 -18.03
C PRO A 286 12.00 14.90 -19.08
N PRO A 287 12.21 16.17 -18.72
CA PRO A 287 12.13 17.28 -19.66
C PRO A 287 13.18 17.15 -20.76
N ALA A 288 12.87 17.66 -21.95
CA ALA A 288 13.79 17.67 -23.09
C ALA A 288 15.07 18.49 -22.82
N ASP A 289 14.96 19.53 -21.98
CA ASP A 289 16.08 20.33 -21.50
C ASP A 289 16.04 20.44 -19.97
N ILE A 290 16.87 19.63 -19.31
CA ILE A 290 17.05 19.63 -17.85
C ILE A 290 17.73 20.93 -17.36
N SER A 291 18.45 21.64 -18.21
CA SER A 291 19.15 22.87 -17.82
C SER A 291 18.24 24.10 -17.73
N SER A 292 17.01 24.00 -18.24
CA SER A 292 16.02 25.05 -18.17
C SER A 292 15.57 25.32 -16.72
N PRO A 293 15.38 26.60 -16.32
CA PRO A 293 14.82 26.95 -15.01
C PRO A 293 13.34 26.56 -14.84
N SER A 294 12.66 26.26 -15.96
CA SER A 294 11.32 25.68 -16.02
C SER A 294 11.42 24.32 -16.74
N GLN A 295 11.14 23.24 -16.00
CA GLN A 295 11.25 21.87 -16.47
C GLN A 295 9.85 21.24 -16.58
N GLN A 296 9.48 20.78 -17.77
CA GLN A 296 8.21 20.07 -17.96
C GLN A 296 8.42 18.56 -17.81
N TRP A 297 7.92 18.02 -16.70
CA TRP A 297 7.94 16.59 -16.41
C TRP A 297 6.63 15.94 -16.82
N ALA A 298 6.68 14.67 -17.19
CA ALA A 298 5.49 13.90 -17.49
C ALA A 298 5.54 12.52 -16.83
N LEU A 299 4.45 12.15 -16.16
CA LEU A 299 4.16 10.80 -15.72
C LEU A 299 3.10 10.21 -16.66
N THR A 300 3.44 9.10 -17.30
CA THR A 300 2.53 8.33 -18.14
C THR A 300 2.09 7.11 -17.37
N LEU A 301 0.79 6.97 -17.13
CA LEU A 301 0.18 5.83 -16.49
C LEU A 301 -0.59 5.04 -17.54
N THR A 302 -0.29 3.76 -17.67
CA THR A 302 -1.10 2.83 -18.47
C THR A 302 -1.90 1.97 -17.52
N ALA A 303 -3.20 1.92 -17.76
CA ALA A 303 -4.14 1.21 -16.92
C ALA A 303 -5.11 0.41 -17.78
N MET A 304 -5.77 -0.55 -17.15
CA MET A 304 -6.81 -1.34 -17.77
C MET A 304 -8.01 -1.49 -16.85
N PHE A 305 -9.19 -1.64 -17.44
CA PHE A 305 -10.34 -2.20 -16.75
C PHE A 305 -10.65 -3.57 -17.34
N SER A 306 -10.66 -4.62 -16.52
CA SER A 306 -11.03 -5.97 -16.97
C SER A 306 -12.53 -6.21 -17.08
N ASN A 307 -13.36 -5.41 -16.41
CA ASN A 307 -14.82 -5.60 -16.34
C ASN A 307 -15.60 -4.27 -16.23
N LEU A 308 -15.17 -3.23 -16.93
CA LEU A 308 -15.86 -1.95 -16.91
C LEU A 308 -17.15 -2.04 -17.73
N HIS A 309 -18.28 -1.63 -17.14
CA HIS A 309 -19.52 -1.42 -17.88
C HIS A 309 -20.03 0.02 -17.76
N ILE A 310 -20.31 0.68 -18.89
CA ILE A 310 -20.80 2.07 -18.92
C ILE A 310 -22.21 2.10 -19.50
N TYR A 311 -23.17 2.60 -18.73
CA TYR A 311 -24.56 2.73 -19.17
C TYR A 311 -24.81 4.10 -19.78
N THR A 312 -25.24 4.11 -21.05
CA THR A 312 -25.45 5.35 -21.80
C THR A 312 -26.84 5.40 -22.38
N LYS A 313 -27.46 6.57 -22.21
CA LYS A 313 -28.75 6.93 -22.82
C LYS A 313 -28.53 8.01 -23.87
N VAL A 314 -29.04 7.78 -25.09
CA VAL A 314 -28.99 8.73 -26.19
C VAL A 314 -30.40 9.03 -26.69
N LEU A 315 -30.73 10.31 -26.78
CA LEU A 315 -31.94 10.81 -27.41
C LEU A 315 -31.55 11.54 -28.70
N VAL A 316 -32.28 11.28 -29.80
CA VAL A 316 -32.15 12.01 -31.06
C VAL A 316 -33.49 12.65 -31.37
N ASN A 317 -33.54 13.98 -31.43
CA ASN A 317 -34.77 14.78 -31.53
C ASN A 317 -35.83 14.32 -30.52
N ASP A 318 -35.44 14.27 -29.24
CA ASP A 318 -36.23 13.81 -28.08
C ASP A 318 -36.70 12.34 -28.13
N LYS A 319 -36.28 11.55 -29.12
CA LYS A 319 -36.61 10.12 -29.20
C LYS A 319 -35.45 9.26 -28.73
N GLU A 320 -35.75 8.32 -27.83
CA GLU A 320 -34.75 7.37 -27.35
C GLU A 320 -34.19 6.55 -28.52
N TRP A 321 -32.89 6.71 -28.72
CA TRP A 321 -32.11 6.05 -29.75
C TRP A 321 -31.26 4.92 -29.16
N LEU A 322 -30.72 5.13 -27.95
CA LEU A 322 -29.94 4.15 -27.19
C LEU A 322 -30.27 4.26 -25.70
N SER A 323 -30.32 3.14 -24.99
CA SER A 323 -30.44 3.06 -23.53
C SER A 323 -29.94 1.69 -23.09
N ASP A 324 -28.62 1.54 -23.04
CA ASP A 324 -27.99 0.25 -22.70
C ASP A 324 -26.53 0.43 -22.25
N TYR A 325 -25.90 -0.65 -21.81
CA TYR A 325 -24.46 -0.74 -21.61
C TYR A 325 -23.73 -0.74 -22.97
N ILE A 326 -22.77 0.17 -23.13
CA ILE A 326 -22.09 0.42 -24.41
C ILE A 326 -20.64 -0.07 -24.47
N CYS A 327 -20.05 -0.36 -23.32
CA CYS A 327 -18.67 -0.78 -23.17
C CYS A 327 -18.57 -1.45 -21.81
N CYS A 328 -17.69 -2.41 -21.54
CA CYS A 328 -16.71 -3.03 -22.44
C CYS A 328 -16.70 -4.55 -22.21
N ASP A 329 -17.17 -5.32 -23.19
CA ASP A 329 -17.13 -6.80 -23.14
C ASP A 329 -15.69 -7.35 -23.16
N LYS A 330 -14.71 -6.50 -23.46
CA LYS A 330 -13.28 -6.79 -23.46
C LYS A 330 -12.57 -5.85 -22.51
N THR A 331 -11.39 -6.26 -22.06
CA THR A 331 -10.48 -5.43 -21.28
C THR A 331 -10.21 -4.10 -22.00
N LEU A 332 -10.57 -2.99 -21.35
CA LEU A 332 -10.37 -1.64 -21.88
C LEU A 332 -9.05 -1.08 -21.37
N HIS A 333 -8.09 -0.88 -22.26
CA HIS A 333 -6.84 -0.20 -21.94
C HIS A 333 -6.94 1.28 -22.19
N PHE A 334 -6.30 2.05 -21.32
CA PHE A 334 -6.17 3.49 -21.50
C PHE A 334 -4.86 3.98 -20.91
N THR A 335 -4.36 5.06 -21.49
CA THR A 335 -3.12 5.70 -21.08
C THR A 335 -3.39 7.16 -20.78
N VAL A 336 -3.05 7.57 -19.56
CA VAL A 336 -3.18 8.94 -19.09
C VAL A 336 -1.79 9.52 -18.88
N LYS A 337 -1.59 10.77 -19.27
CA LYS A 337 -0.37 11.52 -19.03
C LYS A 337 -0.68 12.67 -18.09
N ALA A 338 -0.06 12.65 -16.92
CA ALA A 338 0.01 13.77 -16.02
C ALA A 338 1.29 14.56 -16.34
N SER A 339 1.17 15.83 -16.70
CA SER A 339 2.32 16.72 -16.90
C SER A 339 2.38 17.74 -15.77
N ALA A 340 3.58 18.06 -15.29
CA ALA A 340 3.80 19.06 -14.25
C ALA A 340 5.02 19.92 -14.59
N GLU A 341 4.96 21.19 -14.22
CA GLU A 341 6.06 22.13 -14.40
C GLU A 341 6.84 22.27 -13.08
N CYS A 342 8.13 21.92 -13.08
CA CYS A 342 9.03 22.23 -11.97
C CYS A 342 9.74 23.55 -12.23
N GLN A 343 9.58 24.51 -11.30
CA GLN A 343 10.30 25.78 -11.32
C GLN A 343 11.29 25.86 -10.15
N ALA A 344 12.52 26.30 -10.43
CA ALA A 344 13.57 26.39 -9.42
C ALA A 344 13.18 27.32 -8.25
N GLY A 345 13.21 26.81 -7.02
CA GLY A 345 12.85 27.55 -5.80
C GLY A 345 11.37 27.62 -5.49
N ILE A 346 10.51 27.11 -6.38
CA ILE A 346 9.05 27.01 -6.20
C ILE A 346 8.63 25.55 -6.09
N GLY A 347 9.25 24.66 -6.88
CA GLY A 347 8.92 23.23 -6.95
C GLY A 347 7.95 22.91 -8.09
N PHE A 348 7.30 21.75 -8.00
CA PHE A 348 6.32 21.30 -8.99
C PHE A 348 5.01 22.08 -8.88
N SER A 349 4.48 22.50 -10.02
CA SER A 349 3.24 23.26 -10.16
C SER A 349 2.58 22.94 -11.50
N ALA A 350 1.36 23.45 -11.74
CA ALA A 350 0.65 23.32 -13.01
C ALA A 350 0.44 21.87 -13.49
N PHE A 351 -0.14 21.03 -12.62
CA PHE A 351 -0.53 19.66 -12.99
C PHE A 351 -1.62 19.66 -14.07
N GLN A 352 -1.35 19.01 -15.19
CA GLN A 352 -2.28 18.83 -16.30
C GLN A 352 -2.46 17.33 -16.57
N LEU A 353 -3.71 16.88 -16.56
CA LEU A 353 -4.06 15.52 -16.93
C LEU A 353 -4.56 15.48 -18.39
N GLU A 354 -4.08 14.52 -19.16
CA GLU A 354 -4.49 14.28 -20.53
C GLU A 354 -4.66 12.78 -20.80
N LEU A 355 -5.78 12.39 -21.40
CA LEU A 355 -5.97 11.04 -21.93
C LEU A 355 -5.21 10.94 -23.26
N VAL A 356 -4.13 10.18 -23.28
CA VAL A 356 -3.25 10.05 -24.46
C VAL A 356 -3.78 9.02 -25.44
N ASN A 357 -4.24 7.89 -24.92
CA ASN A 357 -4.76 6.79 -25.73
C ASN A 357 -5.85 6.05 -24.96
N MET A 358 -6.78 5.46 -25.69
CA MET A 358 -7.84 4.60 -25.16
C MET A 358 -8.22 3.59 -26.24
N ASP A 359 -8.48 2.35 -25.83
CA ASP A 359 -9.04 1.34 -26.72
C ASP A 359 -10.38 1.83 -27.31
N LYS A 360 -10.65 1.43 -28.56
CA LYS A 360 -11.89 1.79 -29.24
C LYS A 360 -13.08 1.11 -28.58
N ILE A 361 -14.20 1.82 -28.53
CA ILE A 361 -15.46 1.31 -28.00
C ILE A 361 -16.31 0.82 -29.17
N ASP A 362 -16.49 -0.49 -29.26
CA ASP A 362 -17.33 -1.12 -30.28
C ASP A 362 -18.80 -1.12 -29.83
N PHE A 363 -19.68 -0.50 -30.61
CA PHE A 363 -21.11 -0.43 -30.31
C PHE A 363 -21.87 -1.55 -31.03
N VAL A 364 -21.88 -2.75 -30.44
CA VAL A 364 -22.58 -3.90 -31.01
C VAL A 364 -23.69 -4.34 -30.07
N GLN A 365 -24.95 -4.24 -30.50
CA GLN A 365 -26.09 -4.73 -29.72
C GLN A 365 -26.69 -5.98 -30.37
N LYS A 366 -26.89 -7.03 -29.58
CA LYS A 366 -27.59 -8.25 -29.99
C LYS A 366 -28.99 -8.25 -29.41
N LYS A 367 -29.99 -7.97 -30.24
CA LYS A 367 -31.40 -7.98 -29.82
C LYS A 367 -32.07 -9.25 -30.31
N GLN A 368 -32.63 -10.02 -29.39
CA GLN A 368 -33.54 -11.12 -29.72
C GLN A 368 -34.97 -10.59 -29.72
N MET A 369 -35.64 -10.70 -30.86
CA MET A 369 -37.05 -10.37 -30.99
C MET A 369 -37.85 -11.65 -31.19
N VAL A 370 -38.94 -11.78 -30.45
CA VAL A 370 -39.97 -12.77 -30.73
C VAL A 370 -40.90 -12.12 -31.75
N LEU A 371 -40.86 -12.61 -32.99
CA LEU A 371 -41.79 -12.20 -34.03
C LEU A 371 -43.20 -12.68 -33.64
N ASP A 372 -44.25 -11.97 -34.09
CA ASP A 372 -45.65 -12.31 -33.81
C ASP A 372 -46.04 -13.76 -34.19
N SER A 373 -45.20 -14.45 -34.99
CA SER A 373 -45.31 -15.86 -35.34
C SER A 373 -44.73 -16.84 -34.31
N GLY A 374 -44.19 -16.37 -33.18
CA GLY A 374 -43.45 -17.19 -32.21
C GLY A 374 -42.03 -17.55 -32.65
N ALA A 375 -41.54 -16.98 -33.75
CA ALA A 375 -40.18 -17.18 -34.24
C ALA A 375 -39.20 -16.23 -33.51
N HIS A 376 -38.10 -16.77 -33.01
CA HIS A 376 -37.00 -15.98 -32.45
C HIS A 376 -36.07 -15.52 -33.57
N ALA A 377 -35.89 -14.21 -33.72
CA ALA A 377 -34.89 -13.62 -34.62
C ALA A 377 -33.87 -12.84 -33.78
N SER A 378 -32.59 -13.22 -33.90
CA SER A 378 -31.48 -12.45 -33.32
C SER A 378 -30.92 -11.52 -34.39
N PHE A 379 -31.00 -10.22 -34.15
CA PHE A 379 -30.34 -9.22 -34.99
C PHE A 379 -29.14 -8.66 -34.23
N GLU A 380 -27.99 -8.68 -34.88
CA GLU A 380 -26.79 -7.97 -34.43
C GLU A 380 -26.80 -6.63 -35.17
N LEU A 381 -27.05 -5.55 -34.43
CA LEU A 381 -26.90 -4.20 -34.95
C LEU A 381 -25.52 -3.69 -34.53
N ASP A 382 -24.65 -3.51 -35.52
CA ASP A 382 -23.39 -2.79 -35.39
C ASP A 382 -23.67 -1.31 -35.70
N TYR A 383 -23.57 -0.48 -34.67
CA TYR A 383 -23.85 0.95 -34.75
C TYR A 383 -22.60 1.79 -35.09
N GLY A 384 -21.42 1.16 -35.26
CA GLY A 384 -20.14 1.85 -35.48
C GLY A 384 -19.71 2.74 -34.31
N THR A 385 -18.62 3.51 -34.46
CA THR A 385 -18.10 4.42 -33.42
C THR A 385 -18.83 5.77 -33.41
N SER A 386 -19.50 6.15 -32.32
CA SER A 386 -20.02 7.52 -32.13
C SER A 386 -18.98 8.40 -31.44
N GLU A 387 -18.32 9.28 -32.19
CA GLU A 387 -17.28 10.21 -31.71
C GLU A 387 -17.74 11.03 -30.48
N THR A 388 -19.03 11.36 -30.39
CA THR A 388 -19.59 12.10 -29.25
C THR A 388 -19.68 11.25 -27.99
N VAL A 389 -19.98 9.96 -28.12
CA VAL A 389 -20.03 9.02 -26.99
C VAL A 389 -18.62 8.69 -26.51
N GLU A 390 -17.68 8.43 -27.43
CA GLU A 390 -16.26 8.26 -27.10
C GLU A 390 -15.72 9.47 -26.33
N LYS A 391 -16.11 10.70 -26.72
CA LYS A 391 -15.77 11.92 -25.98
C LYS A 391 -16.41 11.99 -24.60
N ALA A 392 -17.67 11.56 -24.43
CA ALA A 392 -18.31 11.51 -23.11
C ALA A 392 -17.57 10.55 -22.16
N VAL A 393 -17.19 9.37 -22.67
CA VAL A 393 -16.41 8.38 -21.90
C VAL A 393 -14.99 8.86 -21.64
N ALA A 394 -14.33 9.46 -22.64
CA ALA A 394 -13.01 10.06 -22.47
C ALA A 394 -13.03 11.20 -21.44
N ASN A 395 -14.09 12.00 -21.38
CA ASN A 395 -14.26 13.04 -20.37
C ASN A 395 -14.51 12.45 -18.98
N PHE A 396 -15.25 11.33 -18.89
CA PHE A 396 -15.39 10.57 -17.66
C PHE A 396 -14.04 10.03 -17.16
N ILE A 397 -13.22 9.43 -18.03
CA ILE A 397 -11.90 8.88 -17.65
C ILE A 397 -10.89 9.99 -17.34
N SER A 398 -10.90 11.09 -18.11
CA SER A 398 -9.95 12.20 -17.95
C SER A 398 -10.39 13.25 -16.93
N LEU A 399 -11.57 13.10 -16.33
CA LEU A 399 -12.16 14.03 -15.35
C LEU A 399 -12.23 15.49 -15.83
N LYS A 400 -12.19 15.72 -17.16
CA LYS A 400 -12.29 17.05 -17.78
C LYS A 400 -13.74 17.53 -17.83
N ALA A 401 -14.31 17.72 -16.65
CA ALA A 401 -15.38 18.68 -16.37
C ALA A 401 -15.44 18.92 -14.85
N GLY A 402 -14.48 19.69 -14.33
CA GLY A 402 -14.52 20.29 -13.00
C GLY A 402 -14.43 19.31 -11.84
N ALA A 403 -13.21 19.09 -11.34
CA ALA A 403 -12.86 18.49 -10.05
C ALA A 403 -13.80 17.35 -9.59
N LEU A 404 -13.34 16.10 -9.74
CA LEU A 404 -14.08 14.95 -9.19
C LEU A 404 -13.96 14.96 -7.66
N LEU A 405 -14.76 15.82 -7.05
CA LEU A 405 -14.84 16.07 -5.64
C LEU A 405 -15.79 15.02 -5.03
N MET A 406 -15.24 13.90 -4.56
CA MET A 406 -15.98 12.92 -3.77
C MET A 406 -16.43 13.55 -2.46
N ARG A 407 -17.73 13.71 -2.25
CA ARG A 407 -18.23 14.36 -1.04
C ARG A 407 -18.31 13.33 0.10
N ASN A 408 -17.41 13.44 1.07
CA ASN A 408 -17.40 12.64 2.28
C ASN A 408 -18.69 12.87 3.09
N SER A 409 -19.01 11.93 3.99
CA SER A 409 -20.21 11.96 4.83
C SER A 409 -20.31 13.17 5.77
N ASP A 410 -19.20 13.90 5.96
CA ASP A 410 -19.13 15.15 6.73
C ASP A 410 -19.29 16.42 5.87
N GLY A 411 -19.46 16.26 4.56
CA GLY A 411 -19.63 17.35 3.60
C GLY A 411 -18.35 17.90 2.98
N SER A 412 -17.16 17.39 3.36
CA SER A 412 -15.88 17.68 2.70
C SER A 412 -15.78 17.00 1.33
N THR A 413 -14.91 17.48 0.45
CA THR A 413 -14.76 16.96 -0.92
C THR A 413 -13.34 16.46 -1.18
N THR A 414 -13.20 15.21 -1.64
CA THR A 414 -11.94 14.49 -1.85
C THR A 414 -11.73 14.23 -3.33
N ASP A 415 -10.64 14.70 -3.92
CA ASP A 415 -10.27 14.37 -5.29
C ASP A 415 -9.46 13.06 -5.28
N THR A 416 -10.00 11.99 -5.88
CA THR A 416 -9.36 10.66 -5.91
C THR A 416 -8.01 10.64 -6.61
N LEU A 417 -7.78 11.57 -7.55
CA LEU A 417 -6.46 11.75 -8.16
C LEU A 417 -5.61 12.74 -7.38
N GLN A 418 -6.19 13.58 -6.50
CA GLN A 418 -5.42 14.32 -5.52
C GLN A 418 -4.74 13.37 -4.53
N THR A 419 -5.31 12.23 -4.15
CA THR A 419 -4.61 11.23 -3.33
C THR A 419 -3.40 10.62 -4.05
N VAL A 420 -3.53 10.32 -5.35
CA VAL A 420 -2.40 9.85 -6.19
C VAL A 420 -1.38 10.97 -6.39
N SER A 421 -1.83 12.19 -6.62
CA SER A 421 -1.00 13.39 -6.76
C SER A 421 -0.31 13.77 -5.44
N GLU A 422 -0.95 13.57 -4.29
CA GLU A 422 -0.41 13.78 -2.94
C GLU A 422 0.57 12.68 -2.58
N ALA A 423 0.30 11.43 -2.95
CA ALA A 423 1.25 10.32 -2.80
C ALA A 423 2.48 10.55 -3.69
N LEU A 424 2.30 10.94 -4.94
CA LEU A 424 3.39 11.30 -5.86
C LEU A 424 4.13 12.56 -5.38
N SER A 425 3.41 13.58 -4.93
CA SER A 425 3.99 14.81 -4.39
C SER A 425 4.75 14.51 -3.11
N ALA A 426 4.25 13.65 -2.22
CA ALA A 426 4.98 13.21 -1.03
C ALA A 426 6.24 12.41 -1.42
N VAL A 427 6.17 11.51 -2.40
CA VAL A 427 7.33 10.76 -2.90
C VAL A 427 8.38 11.68 -3.53
N ILE A 428 7.96 12.72 -4.25
CA ILE A 428 8.85 13.71 -4.88
C ILE A 428 9.41 14.68 -3.83
N GLU A 429 8.57 15.26 -2.98
CA GLU A 429 8.92 16.24 -1.94
C GLU A 429 9.84 15.65 -0.88
N LEU A 430 9.66 14.36 -0.54
CA LEU A 430 10.57 13.61 0.35
C LEU A 430 11.97 13.37 -0.25
N ASN A 431 12.13 13.44 -1.58
CA ASN A 431 13.41 13.14 -2.26
C ASN A 431 14.11 14.35 -2.87
N THR A 432 13.41 15.45 -3.22
CA THR A 432 14.02 16.59 -3.93
C THR A 432 14.03 17.91 -3.14
N GLY A 433 13.22 18.06 -2.08
CA GLY A 433 12.90 19.38 -1.54
C GLY A 433 12.37 20.35 -2.61
N GLN A 434 12.57 21.66 -2.45
CA GLN A 434 12.18 22.71 -3.42
C GLN A 434 13.12 22.87 -4.64
N ARG A 435 13.95 21.87 -4.96
CA ARG A 435 14.96 21.98 -6.01
C ARG A 435 14.63 21.05 -7.18
N CYS A 436 14.41 21.63 -8.37
CA CYS A 436 14.35 20.84 -9.60
C CYS A 436 15.67 20.09 -9.81
N LEU A 437 15.60 18.91 -10.43
CA LEU A 437 16.79 18.10 -10.70
C LEU A 437 17.75 18.91 -11.58
N THR A 438 18.88 19.31 -10.99
CA THR A 438 20.04 19.84 -11.71
C THR A 438 20.98 18.67 -11.97
N HIS A 439 21.64 18.62 -13.14
CA HIS A 439 22.71 17.64 -13.39
C HIS A 439 23.65 17.54 -12.17
N VAL A 440 23.76 16.34 -11.61
CA VAL A 440 24.85 15.92 -10.72
C VAL A 440 25.53 14.73 -11.35
#